data_AF-V5FUL5-F1
#
_entry.id   AF-V5FUL5-F1
#
_cell.length_a   1.000
_cell.length_b   1.000
_cell.length_c   1.000
_cell.angle_alpha   90.00
_cell.angle_beta   90.00
_cell.angle_gamma   90.00
#
_symmetry.space_group_name_H-M   'P 1'
#
loop_
_entity.id
_entity.type
_entity.pdbx_description
1 polymer ?
#
loop_
_entity_poly.entity_id
_entity_poly.type
_entity_poly.pdbx_seq_one_letter_code
_entity_poly.pdbx_strand_id
1 'polypeptide(L)'
;GIPYKQRVALQDQLTVLILRVIMKYPNLRYYQGYHDVAVTFLLVVGEVIAFRIMEKLSTNHLRECMEPTMEKTSYRLNYMYALLYKVDTELHNFMESASVGTMFALPWYLTWFGHSLNKYKDVVRLYDYFLATPPLMPIYVATSLVVQRRQEIFSE
;
A
#
# COMPACT_ATOMS: atom_id res chain seq x y z
N GLY A 1 -5.60 24.49 1.32
CA GLY A 1 -5.16 23.49 2.30
C GLY A 1 -6.19 23.38 3.41
N ILE A 2 -6.21 22.28 4.17
CA ILE A 2 -7.14 22.09 5.30
C ILE A 2 -6.76 23.05 6.45
N PRO A 3 -7.71 23.80 7.03
CA PRO A 3 -7.48 24.67 8.19
C PRO A 3 -6.85 23.93 9.39
N TYR A 4 -6.02 24.62 10.18
CA TYR A 4 -5.27 24.00 11.29
C TYR A 4 -6.16 23.27 12.32
N LYS A 5 -7.23 23.92 12.80
CA LYS A 5 -8.17 23.29 13.76
C LYS A 5 -8.81 22.02 13.20
N GLN A 6 -9.15 22.04 11.92
CA GLN A 6 -9.72 20.89 11.23
C GLN A 6 -8.68 19.77 11.06
N ARG A 7 -7.40 20.13 10.85
CA ARG A 7 -6.30 19.17 10.79
C ARG A 7 -6.08 18.42 12.11
N VAL A 8 -6.13 19.14 13.23
CA VAL A 8 -6.01 18.53 14.58
C VAL A 8 -7.17 17.57 14.83
N ALA A 9 -8.41 17.99 14.56
CA ALA A 9 -9.57 17.12 14.70
C ALA A 9 -9.48 15.85 13.82
N LEU A 10 -8.97 15.97 12.59
CA LEU A 10 -8.73 14.82 11.71
C LEU A 10 -7.63 13.89 12.23
N GLN A 11 -6.59 14.42 12.86
CA GLN A 11 -5.53 13.60 13.48
C GLN A 11 -6.07 12.80 14.67
N ASP A 12 -6.93 13.41 15.47
CA ASP A 12 -7.59 12.71 16.59
C ASP A 12 -8.51 11.60 16.07
N GLN A 13 -9.34 11.90 15.06
CA GLN A 13 -10.21 10.91 14.41
C GLN A 13 -9.41 9.76 13.80
N LEU A 14 -8.28 10.06 13.15
CA LEU A 14 -7.39 9.04 12.57
C LEU A 14 -6.80 8.14 13.65
N THR A 15 -6.36 8.72 14.76
CA THR A 15 -5.82 7.96 15.90
C THR A 15 -6.88 7.03 16.48
N VAL A 16 -8.09 7.56 16.73
CA VAL A 16 -9.23 6.77 17.22
C VAL A 16 -9.58 5.64 16.25
N LEU A 17 -9.64 5.93 14.94
CA LEU A 17 -9.90 4.95 13.89
C LEU A 17 -8.90 3.78 13.94
N ILE A 18 -7.60 4.08 13.97
CA ILE A 18 -6.53 3.07 14.01
C ILE A 18 -6.62 2.24 15.29
N LEU A 19 -6.72 2.90 16.46
CA LEU A 19 -6.79 2.23 17.75
C LEU A 19 -8.01 1.32 17.86
N ARG A 20 -9.19 1.76 17.37
CA ARG A 20 -10.40 0.94 17.38
C ARG A 20 -10.23 -0.38 16.62
N VAL A 21 -9.52 -0.37 15.49
CA VAL A 21 -9.25 -1.60 14.73
C VAL A 21 -8.30 -2.51 15.51
N ILE A 22 -7.19 -1.97 16.02
CA ILE A 22 -6.18 -2.76 16.74
C ILE A 22 -6.75 -3.34 18.05
N MET A 23 -7.53 -2.56 18.80
CA MET A 23 -8.17 -3.03 20.03
C MET A 23 -9.19 -4.13 19.76
N LYS A 24 -9.91 -4.06 18.64
CA LYS A 24 -10.88 -5.10 18.24
C LYS A 24 -10.19 -6.38 17.76
N TYR A 25 -9.02 -6.27 17.13
CA TYR A 25 -8.25 -7.39 16.59
C TYR A 25 -6.84 -7.42 17.19
N PRO A 26 -6.67 -7.92 18.43
CA PRO A 26 -5.41 -7.82 19.18
C PRO A 26 -4.25 -8.62 18.56
N ASN A 27 -4.55 -9.52 17.61
CA ASN A 27 -3.56 -10.26 16.84
C ASN A 27 -2.96 -9.44 15.69
N LEU A 28 -3.57 -8.31 15.31
CA LEU A 28 -3.04 -7.41 14.28
C LEU A 28 -2.09 -6.39 14.91
N ARG A 29 -0.96 -6.14 14.24
CA ARG A 29 0.04 -5.15 14.63
C ARG A 29 -0.02 -3.95 13.70
N TYR A 30 0.15 -2.77 14.27
CA TYR A 30 0.35 -1.56 13.48
C TYR A 30 1.68 -1.65 12.72
N TYR A 31 1.67 -1.28 11.43
CA TYR A 31 2.87 -1.07 10.64
C TYR A 31 2.97 0.39 10.20
N GLN A 32 4.20 0.88 10.00
CA GLN A 32 4.44 2.24 9.52
C GLN A 32 3.94 2.37 8.07
N GLY A 33 2.95 3.25 7.87
CA GLY A 33 2.22 3.44 6.60
C GLY A 33 0.74 3.04 6.66
N TYR A 34 0.32 2.30 7.70
CA TYR A 34 -1.11 1.97 7.88
C TYR A 34 -2.00 3.21 8.03
N HIS A 35 -1.44 4.28 8.60
CA HIS A 35 -2.14 5.57 8.74
C HIS A 35 -2.40 6.26 7.40
N ASP A 36 -1.55 6.08 6.38
CA ASP A 36 -1.79 6.63 5.04
C ASP A 36 -3.02 6.00 4.39
N VAL A 37 -3.24 4.71 4.63
CA VAL A 37 -4.45 4.00 4.19
C VAL A 37 -5.67 4.49 4.96
N ALA A 38 -5.57 4.53 6.29
CA ALA A 38 -6.68 4.93 7.15
C ALA A 38 -7.13 6.39 6.92
N VAL A 39 -6.18 7.32 6.73
CA VAL A 39 -6.51 8.73 6.48
C VAL A 39 -7.16 8.92 5.11
N THR A 40 -6.78 8.12 4.11
CA THR A 40 -7.40 8.16 2.79
C THR A 40 -8.89 7.84 2.88
N PHE A 41 -9.26 6.78 3.61
CA PHE A 41 -10.68 6.47 3.86
C PHE A 41 -11.36 7.51 4.74
N LEU A 42 -10.72 7.97 5.81
CA LEU A 42 -11.29 8.97 6.70
C LEU A 42 -11.70 10.25 5.94
N LEU A 43 -10.84 10.71 5.03
CA LEU A 43 -11.08 11.91 4.23
C LEU A 43 -12.18 11.73 3.16
N VAL A 44 -12.37 10.52 2.63
CA VAL A 44 -13.34 10.25 1.56
C VAL A 44 -14.73 9.90 2.11
N VAL A 45 -14.80 9.04 3.12
CA VAL A 45 -16.08 8.45 3.59
C VAL A 45 -16.44 8.81 5.04
N GLY A 46 -15.57 9.54 5.75
CA GLY A 46 -15.76 9.89 7.15
C GLY A 46 -15.53 8.72 8.11
N GLU A 47 -15.50 9.02 9.42
CA GLU A 47 -15.00 8.09 10.45
C GLU A 47 -15.78 6.77 10.53
N VAL A 48 -17.12 6.84 10.53
CA VAL A 48 -17.97 5.66 10.76
C VAL A 48 -17.79 4.61 9.66
N ILE A 49 -17.79 5.05 8.40
CA ILE A 49 -17.62 4.17 7.25
C ILE A 49 -16.16 3.75 7.12
N ALA A 50 -15.21 4.67 7.33
CA ALA A 50 -13.79 4.36 7.32
C ALA A 50 -13.44 3.25 8.30
N PHE A 51 -14.02 3.25 9.51
CA PHE A 51 -13.82 2.16 10.47
C PHE A 51 -14.27 0.80 9.94
N ARG A 52 -15.44 0.73 9.29
CA ARG A 52 -15.96 -0.53 8.72
C ARG A 52 -15.10 -1.04 7.56
N ILE A 53 -14.63 -0.13 6.71
CA ILE A 53 -13.73 -0.47 5.61
C ILE A 53 -12.38 -0.95 6.16
N MET A 54 -11.77 -0.20 7.07
CA MET A 54 -10.48 -0.55 7.65
C MET A 54 -10.53 -1.86 8.41
N GLU A 55 -11.59 -2.13 9.17
CA GLU A 55 -11.82 -3.44 9.81
C GLU A 55 -11.77 -4.59 8.81
N LYS A 56 -12.45 -4.45 7.66
CA LYS A 56 -12.43 -5.47 6.63
C LYS A 56 -11.05 -5.58 6.02
N LEU A 57 -10.46 -4.47 5.56
CA LEU A 57 -9.14 -4.40 4.93
C LEU A 57 -8.03 -5.00 5.78
N SER A 58 -8.01 -4.68 7.07
CA SER A 58 -7.00 -5.14 8.02
C SER A 58 -7.06 -6.64 8.30
N THR A 59 -8.24 -7.25 8.15
CA THR A 59 -8.43 -8.69 8.33
C THR A 59 -8.31 -9.49 7.03
N ASN A 60 -8.21 -8.82 5.87
CA ASN A 60 -8.03 -9.47 4.56
C ASN A 60 -6.81 -8.96 3.78
N HIS A 61 -6.89 -7.81 3.11
CA HIS A 61 -5.88 -7.29 2.18
C HIS A 61 -4.58 -6.95 2.88
N LEU A 62 -4.68 -6.30 4.05
CA LEU A 62 -3.53 -5.80 4.82
C LEU A 62 -3.12 -6.75 5.93
N ARG A 63 -3.78 -7.91 6.07
CA ARG A 63 -3.56 -8.84 7.17
C ARG A 63 -2.09 -9.22 7.33
N GLU A 64 -1.41 -9.52 6.22
CA GLU A 64 0.01 -9.90 6.25
C GLU A 64 0.94 -8.71 6.53
N CYS A 65 0.54 -7.49 6.16
CA CYS A 65 1.25 -6.27 6.54
C CYS A 65 1.15 -6.01 8.05
N MET A 66 0.15 -6.59 8.72
CA MET A 66 -0.12 -6.43 10.14
C MET A 66 0.34 -7.62 10.99
N GLU A 67 1.17 -8.49 10.44
CA GLU A 67 1.82 -9.57 11.20
C GLU A 67 2.98 -9.02 12.05
N PRO A 68 3.46 -9.76 13.08
CA PRO A 68 4.57 -9.31 13.93
C PRO A 68 5.88 -9.06 13.17
N THR A 69 6.08 -9.74 12.05
CA THR A 69 7.26 -9.60 11.19
C THR A 69 6.83 -9.25 9.76
N MET A 70 7.71 -8.56 9.03
CA MET A 70 7.48 -8.22 7.63
C MET A 70 7.77 -9.38 6.65
N GLU A 71 8.20 -10.54 7.15
CA GLU A 71 8.66 -11.66 6.30
C GLU A 71 7.61 -12.09 5.26
N LYS A 72 6.35 -12.22 5.66
CA LYS A 72 5.26 -12.58 4.73
C LYS A 72 5.03 -11.50 3.67
N THR A 73 5.08 -10.24 4.09
CA THR A 73 4.92 -9.09 3.19
C THR A 73 6.07 -9.02 2.18
N SER A 74 7.32 -9.15 2.64
CA SER A 74 8.50 -9.21 1.78
C SER A 74 8.45 -10.41 0.84
N TYR A 75 8.02 -11.57 1.33
CA TYR A 75 7.84 -12.76 0.49
C TYR A 75 6.82 -12.54 -0.62
N ARG A 76 5.67 -11.90 -0.31
CA ARG A 76 4.68 -11.55 -1.34
C ARG A 76 5.24 -10.63 -2.41
N LEU A 77 6.06 -9.65 -2.04
CA LEU A 77 6.66 -8.74 -3.01
C LEU A 77 7.54 -9.46 -4.03
N ASN A 78 8.10 -10.63 -3.71
CA ASN A 78 8.87 -11.43 -4.67
C ASN A 78 8.03 -11.89 -5.88
N TYR A 79 6.70 -11.87 -5.80
CA TYR A 79 5.85 -12.09 -6.97
C TYR A 79 6.10 -11.05 -8.08
N MET A 80 6.64 -9.87 -7.75
CA MET A 80 7.05 -8.89 -8.75
C MET A 80 8.09 -9.47 -9.72
N TYR A 81 9.09 -10.22 -9.24
CA TYR A 81 10.10 -10.83 -10.11
C TYR A 81 9.50 -11.94 -10.97
N ALA A 82 8.60 -12.75 -10.44
CA ALA A 82 7.88 -13.75 -11.23
C ALA A 82 7.05 -13.10 -12.36
N LEU A 83 6.39 -11.97 -12.08
CA LEU A 83 5.65 -11.19 -13.07
C LEU A 83 6.58 -10.52 -14.09
N LEU A 84 7.69 -9.93 -13.65
CA LEU A 84 8.70 -9.33 -14.53
C LEU A 84 9.28 -10.37 -15.48
N TYR A 85 9.66 -11.55 -14.98
CA TYR A 85 10.17 -12.62 -15.82
C TYR A 85 9.22 -13.00 -16.96
N LYS A 86 7.90 -12.96 -16.69
CA LYS A 86 6.84 -13.28 -17.66
C LYS A 86 6.57 -12.18 -18.67
N VAL A 87 6.65 -10.92 -18.27
CA VAL A 87 6.29 -9.77 -19.13
C VAL A 87 7.50 -9.17 -19.83
N ASP A 88 8.67 -9.21 -19.19
CA ASP A 88 9.91 -8.60 -19.67
C ASP A 88 11.14 -9.29 -19.08
N THR A 89 11.54 -10.40 -19.70
CA THR A 89 12.67 -11.23 -19.22
C THR A 89 14.01 -10.48 -19.25
N GLU A 90 14.21 -9.54 -20.17
CA GLU A 90 15.44 -8.74 -20.24
C GLU A 90 15.54 -7.79 -19.03
N LEU A 91 14.45 -7.08 -18.71
CA LEU A 91 14.39 -6.21 -17.53
C LEU A 91 14.55 -7.03 -16.23
N HIS A 92 13.91 -8.19 -16.15
CA HIS A 92 14.09 -9.13 -15.04
C HIS A 92 15.57 -9.46 -14.82
N ASN A 93 16.25 -9.96 -15.86
CA ASN A 93 17.63 -10.42 -15.76
C ASN A 93 18.58 -9.28 -15.39
N PHE A 94 18.34 -8.07 -15.90
CA PHE A 94 19.11 -6.89 -15.54
C PHE A 94 18.95 -6.55 -14.05
N MET A 95 17.71 -6.44 -13.56
CA MET A 95 17.44 -6.15 -12.14
C MET A 95 17.94 -7.25 -11.20
N GLU A 96 17.90 -8.51 -11.64
CA GLU A 96 18.46 -9.65 -10.89
C GLU A 96 20.00 -9.56 -10.82
N SER A 97 20.67 -9.29 -11.96
CA SER A 97 22.13 -9.14 -12.00
C SER A 97 22.63 -7.97 -11.14
N ALA A 98 21.83 -6.91 -11.04
CA ALA A 98 22.10 -5.75 -10.18
C ALA A 98 21.72 -5.97 -8.70
N SER A 99 21.17 -7.15 -8.35
CA SER A 99 20.77 -7.51 -6.97
C SER A 99 19.82 -6.49 -6.31
N VAL A 100 18.91 -5.89 -7.10
CA VAL A 100 17.99 -4.83 -6.63
C VAL A 100 17.02 -5.34 -5.55
N GLY A 101 16.52 -6.57 -5.70
CA GLY A 101 15.47 -7.13 -4.85
C GLY A 101 14.14 -6.39 -5.01
N THR A 102 13.20 -6.56 -4.07
CA THR A 102 11.83 -6.02 -4.16
C THR A 102 11.48 -4.99 -3.09
N MET A 103 12.41 -4.73 -2.17
CA MET A 103 12.17 -3.88 -1.00
C MET A 103 11.91 -2.41 -1.36
N PHE A 104 12.35 -1.95 -2.53
CA PHE A 104 12.04 -0.61 -3.05
C PHE A 104 10.52 -0.40 -3.23
N ALA A 105 9.76 -1.46 -3.49
CA ALA A 105 8.31 -1.40 -3.71
C ALA A 105 7.50 -1.56 -2.41
N LEU A 106 8.16 -1.86 -1.28
CA LEU A 106 7.48 -2.05 0.00
C LEU A 106 6.64 -0.83 0.42
N PRO A 107 7.13 0.42 0.34
CA PRO A 107 6.32 1.59 0.68
C PRO A 107 5.08 1.73 -0.21
N TRP A 108 5.18 1.37 -1.50
CA TRP A 108 4.06 1.41 -2.44
C TRP A 108 2.98 0.42 -2.04
N TYR A 109 3.39 -0.81 -1.72
CA TYR A 109 2.48 -1.88 -1.33
C TYR A 109 1.81 -1.60 0.03
N LEU A 110 2.58 -1.16 1.03
CA LEU A 110 2.08 -0.90 2.39
C LEU A 110 1.07 0.25 2.47
N THR A 111 1.24 1.26 1.62
CA THR A 111 0.42 2.49 1.65
C THR A 111 -0.58 2.57 0.50
N TRP A 112 -0.65 1.53 -0.34
CA TRP A 112 -1.38 1.57 -1.62
C TRP A 112 -1.04 2.82 -2.44
N PHE A 113 0.25 3.13 -2.53
CA PHE A 113 0.81 4.32 -3.20
C PHE A 113 0.40 5.67 -2.57
N GLY A 114 -0.28 5.67 -1.43
CA GLY A 114 -0.75 6.89 -0.75
C GLY A 114 0.37 7.83 -0.33
N HIS A 115 1.57 7.29 -0.08
CA HIS A 115 2.75 8.08 0.26
C HIS A 115 3.58 8.51 -0.96
N SER A 116 3.36 7.91 -2.14
CA SER A 116 4.25 8.06 -3.30
C SER A 116 3.67 8.91 -4.42
N LEU A 117 2.35 9.10 -4.45
CA LEU A 117 1.70 9.94 -5.45
C LEU A 117 1.45 11.35 -4.93
N ASN A 118 1.88 12.35 -5.71
CA ASN A 118 1.77 13.76 -5.36
C ASN A 118 0.32 14.29 -5.39
N LYS A 119 -0.53 13.68 -6.22
CA LYS A 119 -1.92 14.11 -6.42
C LYS A 119 -2.86 13.18 -5.66
N TYR A 120 -3.52 13.72 -4.63
CA TYR A 120 -4.48 12.98 -3.83
C TYR A 120 -5.62 12.34 -4.64
N LYS A 121 -6.05 12.98 -5.74
CA LYS A 121 -7.06 12.41 -6.64
C LYS A 121 -6.62 11.09 -7.29
N ASP A 122 -5.34 10.97 -7.63
CA ASP A 122 -4.79 9.76 -8.26
C ASP A 122 -4.70 8.62 -7.24
N VAL A 123 -4.37 8.94 -5.98
CA VAL A 123 -4.41 7.98 -4.85
C VAL A 123 -5.81 7.40 -4.68
N VAL A 124 -6.84 8.25 -4.57
CA VAL A 124 -8.22 7.78 -4.38
C VAL A 124 -8.68 6.93 -5.57
N ARG A 125 -8.29 7.29 -6.80
CA ARG A 125 -8.62 6.49 -7.99
C ARG A 125 -7.98 5.11 -7.98
N LEU A 126 -6.74 4.98 -7.46
CA LEU A 126 -6.10 3.68 -7.24
C LEU A 126 -6.81 2.87 -6.16
N TYR A 127 -7.30 3.51 -5.10
CA TYR A 127 -8.06 2.83 -4.05
C TYR A 127 -9.36 2.24 -4.62
N ASP A 128 -10.07 2.95 -5.50
CA ASP A 128 -11.23 2.40 -6.23
C ASP A 128 -10.85 1.11 -6.97
N TYR A 129 -9.70 1.12 -7.65
CA TYR A 129 -9.22 -0.04 -8.40
C TYR A 129 -8.85 -1.20 -7.47
N PHE A 130 -8.11 -0.97 -6.38
CA PHE A 130 -7.71 -2.02 -5.44
C PHE A 130 -8.89 -2.63 -4.69
N LEU A 131 -9.92 -1.84 -4.38
CA LEU A 131 -11.14 -2.35 -3.76
C LEU A 131 -11.98 -3.20 -4.71
N ALA A 132 -11.94 -2.89 -6.01
CA ALA A 132 -12.70 -3.59 -7.04
C ALA A 132 -11.99 -4.84 -7.60
N THR A 133 -10.77 -5.14 -7.16
CA THR A 133 -9.92 -6.19 -7.73
C THR A 133 -9.41 -7.17 -6.67
N PRO A 134 -8.81 -8.31 -7.07
CA PRO A 134 -8.25 -9.26 -6.12
C PRO A 134 -7.14 -8.65 -5.23
N PRO A 135 -6.92 -9.14 -4.00
CA PRO A 135 -6.03 -8.51 -3.04
C PRO A 135 -4.56 -8.33 -3.45
N LEU A 136 -4.09 -9.11 -4.44
CA LEU A 136 -2.72 -9.02 -4.94
C LEU A 136 -2.53 -7.95 -6.03
N MET A 137 -3.60 -7.29 -6.48
CA MET A 137 -3.54 -6.30 -7.55
C MET A 137 -2.55 -5.14 -7.32
N PRO A 138 -2.30 -4.66 -6.08
CA PRO A 138 -1.25 -3.67 -5.83
C PRO A 138 0.15 -4.12 -6.31
N ILE A 139 0.45 -5.42 -6.27
CA ILE A 139 1.72 -5.98 -6.77
C ILE A 139 1.78 -5.87 -8.29
N TYR A 140 0.68 -6.16 -8.98
CA TYR A 140 0.60 -6.02 -10.45
C TYR A 140 0.79 -4.57 -10.88
N VAL A 141 0.18 -3.62 -10.16
CA VAL A 141 0.37 -2.18 -10.42
C VAL A 141 1.83 -1.78 -10.19
N ALA A 142 2.45 -2.22 -9.09
CA ALA A 142 3.86 -1.97 -8.83
C ALA A 142 4.76 -2.53 -9.94
N THR A 143 4.55 -3.77 -10.38
CA THR A 143 5.29 -4.37 -11.50
C THR A 143 5.06 -3.61 -12.80
N SER A 144 3.81 -3.22 -13.11
CA SER A 144 3.51 -2.46 -14.33
C SER A 144 4.23 -1.12 -14.37
N LEU A 145 4.40 -0.46 -13.23
CA LEU A 145 5.14 0.79 -13.11
C LEU A 145 6.63 0.59 -13.40
N VAL A 146 7.21 -0.49 -12.90
CA VAL A 146 8.61 -0.87 -13.18
C VAL A 146 8.80 -1.13 -14.68
N VAL A 147 7.91 -1.91 -15.29
CA VAL A 147 7.94 -2.18 -16.75
C VAL A 147 7.79 -0.89 -17.56
N GLN A 148 6.90 0.02 -17.14
CA GLN A 148 6.71 1.29 -17.83
C GLN A 148 7.98 2.16 -17.81
N ARG A 149 8.81 2.05 -16.77
CA ARG A 149 10.08 2.78 -16.61
C ARG A 149 11.31 2.00 -17.07
N ARG A 150 11.13 0.91 -17.82
CA ARG A 150 12.20 0.06 -18.37
C ARG A 150 13.39 0.85 -18.92
N GLN A 151 13.14 1.85 -19.77
CA GLN A 151 14.20 2.60 -20.43
C GLN A 151 15.05 3.42 -19.45
N GLU A 152 14.42 4.01 -18.44
CA GLU A 152 15.13 4.72 -17.37
C GLU A 152 15.97 3.74 -16.54
N ILE A 153 15.43 2.56 -16.24
CA ILE A 153 16.12 1.53 -15.45
C ILE A 153 17.37 1.00 -16.18
N PHE A 154 17.32 0.80 -17.50
CA PHE A 154 18.50 0.37 -18.27
C PHE A 154 19.55 1.47 -18.48
N SER A 155 19.20 2.73 -18.24
CA SER A 155 20.11 3.86 -18.41
C SER A 155 20.96 4.18 -17.18
N GLU A 156 20.66 3.52 -16.05
CA GLU A 156 21.44 3.56 -14.80
C GLU A 156 22.56 2.51 -14.81
#